data_AF-A0A091UAY7-F1
#
_entry.id   AF-A0A091UAY7-F1
#
_cell.length_a   1.000
_cell.length_b   1.000
_cell.length_c   1.000
_cell.angle_alpha   90.00
_cell.angle_beta   90.00
_cell.angle_gamma   90.00
#
_symmetry.space_group_name_H-M   'P 1'
#
loop_
_entity.id
_entity.type
_entity.pdbx_description
1 polymer ?
#
loop_
_entity_poly.entity_id
_entity_poly.type
_entity_poly.pdbx_seq_one_letter_code
_entity_poly.pdbx_strand_id
1 'polypeptide(L)'
;FVLNELVQTEKDYVKDLGTVVEGFMKRIEEKGVSEDMKGKDKIVFGNIHQIYDWHKDFFLAELEKCLQEPDRLAQLFIKHERRLHMYVVYCQNKPRSEYIVAEYEAYFEEVQQEISQRLTISDFLIKPIQRITKYQLLLKDFLRYSEKAGLECSDIEGKLTAQGKLLQQDTFYVTEQDSGVQSRPKERRVFLFEQIVIFSELLRKGSLTPGYMFKKSIK
;
A
#
# COMPACT_ATOMS: atom_id res chain seq x y z
N PHE A 1 15.80 -2.16 -16.99
CA PHE A 1 15.94 -1.18 -15.90
C PHE A 1 14.74 -1.23 -14.96
N VAL A 2 13.52 -0.95 -15.43
CA VAL A 2 12.27 -0.95 -14.63
C VAL A 2 12.00 -2.25 -13.86
N LEU A 3 12.18 -3.43 -14.49
CA LEU A 3 11.92 -4.71 -13.82
C LEU A 3 12.94 -5.04 -12.71
N ASN A 4 14.21 -4.67 -12.88
CA ASN A 4 15.22 -4.82 -11.83
C ASN A 4 14.89 -3.93 -10.63
N GLU A 5 14.46 -2.69 -10.88
CA GLU A 5 14.00 -1.79 -9.82
C GLU A 5 12.75 -2.33 -9.10
N LEU A 6 11.79 -2.91 -9.84
CA LEU A 6 10.61 -3.55 -9.26
C LEU A 6 11.00 -4.67 -8.28
N VAL A 7 11.88 -5.58 -8.70
CA VAL A 7 12.34 -6.70 -7.86
C VAL A 7 13.17 -6.20 -6.68
N GLN A 8 14.06 -5.23 -6.89
CA GLN A 8 14.88 -4.70 -5.79
C GLN A 8 14.01 -4.04 -4.73
N THR A 9 13.09 -3.17 -5.15
CA THR A 9 12.16 -2.52 -4.22
C THR A 9 11.15 -3.51 -3.61
N GLU A 10 10.96 -4.68 -4.22
CA GLU A 10 10.17 -5.77 -3.62
C GLU A 10 10.91 -6.43 -2.46
N LYS A 11 12.21 -6.69 -2.63
CA LYS A 11 13.05 -7.22 -1.54
C LYS A 11 13.05 -6.28 -0.34
N ASP A 12 13.19 -4.98 -0.61
CA ASP A 12 13.13 -3.95 0.44
C ASP A 12 11.74 -3.93 1.11
N TYR A 13 10.66 -4.03 0.34
CA TYR A 13 9.31 -4.09 0.86
C TYR A 13 9.06 -5.33 1.75
N VAL A 14 9.46 -6.52 1.30
CA VAL A 14 9.35 -7.76 2.09
C VAL A 14 10.14 -7.64 3.39
N LYS A 15 11.36 -7.11 3.33
CA LYS A 15 12.17 -6.86 4.52
C LYS A 15 11.48 -5.91 5.50
N ASP A 16 10.93 -4.81 4.99
CA ASP A 16 10.23 -3.83 5.82
C ASP A 16 8.96 -4.40 6.47
N LEU A 17 8.20 -5.24 5.75
CA LEU A 17 7.06 -5.96 6.32
C LEU A 17 7.51 -6.95 7.39
N GLY A 18 8.65 -7.63 7.18
CA GLY A 18 9.28 -8.51 8.16
C GLY A 18 9.61 -7.77 9.45
N THR A 19 10.10 -6.53 9.39
CA THR A 19 10.31 -5.69 10.59
C THR A 19 9.03 -5.48 11.38
N VAL A 20 7.87 -5.38 10.73
CA VAL A 20 6.58 -5.28 11.42
C VAL A 20 6.18 -6.61 12.07
N VAL A 21 6.20 -7.69 11.30
CA VAL A 21 5.67 -8.99 11.74
C VAL A 21 6.62 -9.70 12.70
N GLU A 22 7.89 -9.82 12.32
CA GLU A 22 8.90 -10.55 13.09
C GLU A 22 9.57 -9.67 14.16
N GLY A 23 9.44 -8.34 14.05
CA GLY A 23 9.96 -7.36 14.99
C GLY A 23 8.88 -6.81 15.94
N PHE A 24 8.10 -5.84 15.46
CA PHE A 24 7.11 -5.14 16.30
C PHE A 24 6.06 -6.10 16.90
N MET A 25 5.38 -6.90 16.07
CA MET A 25 4.30 -7.78 16.55
C MET A 25 4.83 -8.82 17.54
N LYS A 26 5.94 -9.48 17.21
CA LYS A 26 6.60 -10.44 18.10
C LYS A 26 7.00 -9.82 19.43
N ARG A 27 7.62 -8.64 19.41
CA ARG A 27 8.06 -7.97 20.64
C ARG A 27 6.88 -7.56 21.52
N ILE A 28 5.78 -7.10 20.91
CA ILE A 28 4.54 -6.75 21.62
C ILE A 28 3.90 -7.99 22.27
N GLU A 29 3.89 -9.12 21.57
CA GLU A 29 3.40 -10.39 22.10
C GLU A 29 4.23 -10.84 23.31
N GLU A 30 5.56 -10.71 23.25
CA GLU A 30 6.48 -11.05 24.35
C GLU A 30 6.42 -10.05 25.52
N LYS A 31 6.32 -8.74 25.25
CA LYS A 31 6.23 -7.68 26.26
C LYS A 31 4.88 -7.67 26.95
N GLY A 32 3.83 -8.09 26.24
CA GLY A 32 2.45 -7.87 26.61
C GLY A 32 2.01 -6.42 26.34
N VAL A 33 0.69 -6.23 26.38
CA VAL A 33 0.02 -4.93 26.27
C VAL A 33 -0.74 -4.64 27.56
N SER A 34 -1.00 -3.37 27.84
CA SER A 34 -1.87 -2.97 28.95
C SER A 34 -3.31 -3.47 28.74
N GLU A 35 -4.09 -3.59 29.82
CA GLU A 35 -5.47 -4.10 29.73
C GLU A 35 -6.38 -3.23 28.86
N ASP A 36 -6.14 -1.92 28.78
CA ASP A 36 -6.88 -0.99 27.93
C ASP A 36 -6.48 -1.06 26.43
N MET A 37 -5.31 -1.64 26.13
CA MET A 37 -4.80 -1.86 24.76
C MET A 37 -5.10 -3.28 24.24
N LYS A 38 -5.49 -4.20 25.13
CA LYS A 38 -5.79 -5.60 24.79
C LYS A 38 -6.86 -5.72 23.70
N GLY A 39 -6.51 -6.38 22.60
CA GLY A 39 -7.38 -6.53 21.42
C GLY A 39 -7.29 -5.37 20.43
N LYS A 40 -6.81 -4.19 20.84
CA LYS A 40 -6.54 -3.06 19.93
C LYS A 40 -5.26 -3.29 19.11
N ASP A 41 -4.33 -4.08 19.62
CA ASP A 41 -3.13 -4.56 18.91
C ASP A 41 -3.48 -5.21 17.56
N LYS A 42 -4.56 -6.00 17.50
CA LYS A 42 -5.07 -6.59 16.25
C LYS A 42 -5.52 -5.55 15.24
N ILE A 43 -6.09 -4.43 15.71
CA ILE A 43 -6.52 -3.31 14.86
C ILE A 43 -5.31 -2.53 14.37
N VAL A 44 -4.26 -2.38 15.18
CA VAL A 44 -3.01 -1.69 14.78
C VAL A 44 -2.40 -2.35 13.54
N PHE A 45 -2.27 -3.68 13.54
CA PHE A 45 -1.62 -4.42 12.45
C PHE A 45 -2.56 -4.86 11.34
N GLY A 46 -3.86 -4.98 11.61
CA GLY A 46 -4.84 -5.47 10.64
C GLY A 46 -4.44 -6.82 10.06
N ASN A 47 -4.47 -6.93 8.73
CA ASN A 47 -4.06 -8.13 7.99
C ASN A 47 -2.63 -8.05 7.43
N ILE A 48 -1.72 -7.25 8.01
CA ILE A 48 -0.36 -7.08 7.47
C ILE A 48 0.44 -8.38 7.43
N HIS A 49 0.20 -9.32 8.36
CA HIS A 49 0.81 -10.65 8.36
C HIS A 49 0.46 -11.43 7.08
N GLN A 50 -0.81 -11.37 6.64
CA GLN A 50 -1.24 -12.04 5.41
C GLN A 50 -0.57 -11.44 4.17
N ILE A 51 -0.35 -10.13 4.18
CA ILE A 51 0.39 -9.44 3.12
C ILE A 51 1.84 -9.91 3.13
N TYR A 52 2.48 -9.89 4.30
CA TYR A 52 3.87 -10.32 4.45
C TYR A 52 4.10 -11.75 3.97
N ASP A 53 3.32 -12.72 4.45
CA ASP A 53 3.48 -14.13 4.11
C ASP A 53 3.32 -14.34 2.60
N TRP A 54 2.31 -13.72 1.98
CA TRP A 54 2.12 -13.85 0.53
C TRP A 54 3.28 -13.25 -0.27
N HIS A 55 3.80 -12.09 0.15
CA HIS A 55 4.92 -11.45 -0.54
C HIS A 55 6.23 -12.23 -0.37
N LYS A 56 6.53 -12.67 0.86
CA LYS A 56 7.74 -13.40 1.23
C LYS A 56 7.79 -14.79 0.58
N ASP A 57 6.71 -15.56 0.72
CA ASP A 57 6.73 -16.99 0.39
C ASP A 57 6.39 -17.25 -1.08
N PHE A 58 5.79 -16.27 -1.76
CA PHE A 58 5.31 -16.46 -3.13
C PHE A 58 5.67 -15.31 -4.08
N PHE A 59 5.19 -14.09 -3.81
CA PHE A 59 5.17 -13.04 -4.83
C PHE A 59 6.56 -12.56 -5.24
N LEU A 60 7.47 -12.40 -4.27
CA LEU A 60 8.86 -12.03 -4.54
C LEU A 60 9.56 -13.06 -5.44
N ALA A 61 9.41 -14.35 -5.15
CA ALA A 61 10.01 -15.42 -5.94
C ALA A 61 9.46 -15.45 -7.38
N GLU A 62 8.16 -15.17 -7.58
CA GLU A 62 7.59 -15.04 -8.91
C GLU A 62 8.08 -13.79 -9.66
N LEU A 63 8.25 -12.66 -8.97
CA LEU A 63 8.83 -11.45 -9.55
C LEU A 63 10.30 -11.65 -9.96
N GLU A 64 11.07 -12.41 -9.19
CA GLU A 64 12.45 -12.76 -9.55
C GLU A 64 12.51 -13.61 -10.83
N LYS A 65 11.55 -14.52 -11.04
CA LYS A 65 11.46 -15.29 -12.30
C LYS A 65 11.17 -14.40 -13.50
N CYS A 66 10.42 -13.31 -13.33
CA CYS A 66 10.20 -12.34 -14.41
C CYS A 66 11.49 -11.68 -14.91
N LEU A 67 12.58 -11.64 -14.12
CA LEU A 67 13.87 -11.12 -14.60
C LEU A 67 14.42 -11.90 -15.79
N GLN A 68 14.15 -13.21 -15.84
CA GLN A 68 14.54 -14.08 -16.95
C GLN A 68 13.51 -14.09 -18.08
N GLU A 69 12.23 -13.96 -17.71
CA GLU A 69 11.09 -13.99 -18.64
C GLU A 69 10.15 -12.78 -18.40
N PRO A 70 10.48 -11.60 -18.93
CA PRO A 70 9.74 -10.36 -18.64
C PRO A 70 8.26 -10.40 -19.03
N ASP A 71 7.90 -11.16 -20.07
CA ASP A 71 6.53 -11.27 -20.59
C ASP A 71 5.57 -11.91 -19.57
N ARG A 72 6.09 -12.65 -18.60
CA ARG A 72 5.30 -13.27 -17.52
C ARG A 72 4.78 -12.27 -16.51
N LEU A 73 5.35 -11.06 -16.45
CA LEU A 73 5.02 -10.07 -15.44
C LEU A 73 3.53 -9.71 -15.46
N ALA A 74 2.98 -9.41 -16.63
CA ALA A 74 1.58 -9.05 -16.75
C ALA A 74 0.64 -10.20 -16.34
N GLN A 75 0.95 -11.42 -16.77
CA GLN A 75 0.18 -12.61 -16.42
C GLN A 75 0.24 -12.91 -14.91
N LEU A 76 1.37 -12.65 -14.26
CA LEU A 76 1.53 -12.81 -12.82
C LEU A 76 0.53 -11.94 -12.04
N PHE A 77 0.40 -10.67 -12.40
CA PHE A 77 -0.56 -9.75 -11.76
C PHE A 77 -2.01 -10.12 -12.04
N ILE A 78 -2.35 -10.47 -13.30
CA ILE A 78 -3.72 -10.90 -13.66
C ILE A 78 -4.11 -12.17 -12.89
N LYS A 79 -3.21 -13.16 -12.83
CA LYS A 79 -3.50 -14.44 -12.18
C LYS A 79 -3.75 -14.29 -10.66
N HIS A 80 -3.09 -13.34 -10.02
CA HIS A 80 -3.15 -13.14 -8.56
C HIS A 80 -3.94 -11.90 -8.16
N GLU A 81 -4.74 -11.37 -9.08
CA GLU A 81 -5.61 -10.23 -8.88
C GLU A 81 -6.44 -10.34 -7.58
N ARG A 82 -7.11 -11.48 -7.38
CA ARG A 82 -7.93 -11.73 -6.18
C ARG A 82 -7.12 -11.70 -4.88
N ARG A 83 -5.82 -12.04 -4.93
CA ARG A 83 -4.93 -11.97 -3.76
C ARG A 83 -4.66 -10.53 -3.36
N LEU A 84 -4.55 -9.60 -4.32
CA LEU A 84 -4.35 -8.18 -4.05
C LEU A 84 -5.52 -7.54 -3.29
N HIS A 85 -6.69 -8.18 -3.24
CA HIS A 85 -7.82 -7.71 -2.43
C HIS A 85 -7.48 -7.57 -0.93
N MET A 86 -6.45 -8.27 -0.44
CA MET A 86 -5.95 -8.08 0.92
C MET A 86 -5.53 -6.63 1.22
N TYR A 87 -5.09 -5.87 0.21
CA TYR A 87 -4.76 -4.44 0.36
C TYR A 87 -6.00 -3.58 0.59
N VAL A 88 -7.16 -3.97 0.06
CA VAL A 88 -8.43 -3.24 0.32
C VAL A 88 -8.78 -3.35 1.80
N VAL A 89 -8.69 -4.55 2.36
CA VAL A 89 -8.92 -4.81 3.78
C VAL A 89 -7.96 -3.99 4.63
N TYR A 90 -6.68 -3.97 4.26
CA TYR A 90 -5.66 -3.20 4.97
C TYR A 90 -5.95 -1.69 4.96
N CYS A 91 -6.25 -1.13 3.79
CA CYS A 91 -6.57 0.28 3.63
C CYS A 91 -7.82 0.71 4.43
N GLN A 92 -8.87 -0.12 4.46
CA GLN A 92 -10.07 0.15 5.25
C GLN A 92 -9.82 0.13 6.77
N ASN A 93 -8.79 -0.60 7.20
CA ASN A 93 -8.39 -0.63 8.60
C ASN A 93 -7.47 0.53 8.99
N LYS A 94 -6.70 1.08 8.04
CA LYS A 94 -5.63 2.06 8.32
C LYS A 94 -6.05 3.27 9.19
N PRO A 95 -7.21 3.93 9.00
CA PRO A 95 -7.58 5.07 9.84
C PRO A 95 -7.72 4.70 11.32
N ARG A 96 -8.22 3.49 11.62
CA ARG A 96 -8.35 2.99 12.99
C ARG A 96 -6.99 2.63 13.58
N SER A 97 -6.13 2.01 12.78
CA SER A 97 -4.74 1.74 13.15
C SER A 97 -3.98 3.03 13.52
N GLU A 98 -4.09 4.08 12.70
CA GLU A 98 -3.45 5.38 12.98
C GLU A 98 -3.92 6.02 14.28
N TYR A 99 -5.23 5.99 14.52
CA TYR A 99 -5.80 6.51 15.76
C TYR A 99 -5.20 5.82 16.99
N ILE A 100 -5.15 4.47 16.99
CA ILE A 100 -4.60 3.71 18.12
C ILE A 100 -3.09 3.93 18.24
N VAL A 101 -2.34 3.95 17.14
CA VAL A 101 -0.89 4.21 17.21
C VAL A 101 -0.59 5.57 17.85
N ALA A 102 -1.39 6.60 17.54
CA ALA A 102 -1.25 7.92 18.15
C ALA A 102 -1.64 7.92 19.64
N GLU A 103 -2.68 7.19 20.05
CA GLU A 103 -3.06 7.08 21.47
C GLU A 103 -1.98 6.40 22.32
N TYR A 104 -1.23 5.46 21.74
CA TYR A 104 -0.23 4.65 22.44
C TYR A 104 1.21 4.92 21.96
N GLU A 105 1.50 6.15 21.54
CA GLU A 105 2.80 6.55 20.95
C GLU A 105 3.98 6.15 21.83
N ALA A 106 3.94 6.48 23.12
CA ALA A 106 5.02 6.16 24.07
C ALA A 106 5.31 4.64 24.15
N TYR A 107 4.27 3.80 24.13
CA TYR A 107 4.45 2.35 24.14
C TYR A 107 5.15 1.85 22.86
N PHE A 108 4.74 2.37 21.70
CA PHE A 108 5.35 1.99 20.43
C PHE A 108 6.77 2.52 20.27
N GLU A 109 7.09 3.70 20.83
CA GLU A 109 8.46 4.22 20.89
C GLU A 109 9.38 3.34 21.73
N GLU A 110 8.92 2.87 22.89
CA GLU A 110 9.69 1.92 23.70
C GLU A 110 9.95 0.62 22.94
N VAL A 111 8.91 0.05 22.33
CA VAL A 111 9.06 -1.17 21.52
C VAL A 111 10.04 -0.93 20.37
N GLN A 112 9.92 0.20 19.66
CA GLN A 112 10.83 0.59 18.58
C GLN A 112 12.30 0.62 19.03
N GLN A 113 12.57 1.18 20.22
CA GLN A 113 13.92 1.22 20.79
C GLN A 113 14.44 -0.18 21.11
N GLU A 114 13.61 -1.03 21.72
CA GLU A 114 13.97 -2.41 22.08
C GLU A 114 14.32 -3.27 20.85
N ILE A 115 13.61 -3.08 19.74
CA ILE A 115 13.92 -3.77 18.46
C ILE A 115 14.97 -3.02 17.61
N SER A 116 15.57 -1.96 18.16
CA SER A 116 16.63 -1.15 17.53
C SER A 116 16.26 -0.62 16.13
N GLN A 117 14.99 -0.28 15.92
CA GLN A 117 14.52 0.25 14.64
C GLN A 117 14.63 1.78 14.59
N ARG A 118 15.15 2.28 13.46
CA ARG A 118 15.29 3.72 13.23
C ARG A 118 13.98 4.38 12.82
N LEU A 119 13.15 3.67 12.07
CA LEU A 119 11.86 4.17 11.58
C LEU A 119 10.76 3.87 12.60
N THR A 120 9.77 4.77 12.68
CA THR A 120 8.61 4.58 13.56
C THR A 120 7.71 3.48 13.06
N ILE A 121 6.86 2.93 13.93
CA ILE A 121 5.84 1.95 13.50
C ILE A 121 4.95 2.51 12.39
N SER A 122 4.60 3.80 12.45
CA SER A 122 3.80 4.49 11.43
C SER A 122 4.48 4.51 10.06
N ASP A 123 5.81 4.70 10.02
CA ASP A 123 6.60 4.66 8.78
C ASP A 123 6.59 3.28 8.12
N PHE A 124 6.44 2.22 8.91
CA PHE A 124 6.28 0.87 8.39
C PHE A 124 4.83 0.57 7.98
N LEU A 125 3.84 0.96 8.78
CA LEU A 125 2.42 0.68 8.51
C LEU A 125 1.88 1.42 7.26
N ILE A 126 2.56 2.46 6.78
CA ILE A 126 2.18 3.11 5.51
C ILE A 126 2.68 2.36 4.26
N LYS A 127 3.66 1.45 4.41
CA LYS A 127 4.33 0.79 3.28
C LYS A 127 3.41 -0.05 2.41
N PRO A 128 2.42 -0.83 2.92
CA PRO A 128 1.48 -1.53 2.04
C PRO A 128 0.68 -0.61 1.13
N ILE A 129 0.26 0.55 1.64
CA ILE A 129 -0.46 1.57 0.86
C ILE A 129 0.46 2.16 -0.22
N GLN A 130 1.71 2.43 0.14
CA GLN A 130 2.71 2.89 -0.83
C GLN A 130 2.99 1.82 -1.89
N ARG A 131 3.07 0.54 -1.52
CA ARG A 131 3.39 -0.54 -2.45
C ARG A 131 2.30 -0.76 -3.50
N ILE A 132 1.03 -0.81 -3.08
CA ILE A 132 -0.08 -1.03 -4.02
C ILE A 132 -0.19 0.12 -5.04
N THR A 133 0.08 1.36 -4.63
CA THR A 133 0.12 2.50 -5.57
C THR A 133 1.30 2.43 -6.55
N LYS A 134 2.45 1.89 -6.11
CA LYS A 134 3.61 1.67 -6.99
C LYS A 134 3.35 0.59 -8.04
N TYR A 135 2.69 -0.51 -7.68
CA TYR A 135 2.30 -1.53 -8.68
C TYR A 135 1.42 -0.95 -9.78
N GLN A 136 0.48 -0.07 -9.43
CA GLN A 136 -0.39 0.58 -10.42
C GLN A 136 0.41 1.42 -11.44
N LEU A 137 1.42 2.17 -10.98
CA LEU A 137 2.27 2.97 -11.86
C LEU A 137 3.16 2.09 -12.75
N LEU A 138 3.78 1.07 -12.15
CA LEU A 138 4.70 0.17 -12.86
C LEU A 138 3.98 -0.68 -13.91
N LEU A 139 2.75 -1.13 -13.64
CA LEU A 139 1.93 -1.85 -14.62
C LEU A 139 1.49 -0.96 -15.79
N LYS A 140 1.15 0.31 -15.53
CA LYS A 140 0.84 1.28 -16.60
C LYS A 140 2.05 1.59 -17.46
N ASP A 141 3.22 1.75 -16.84
CA ASP A 141 4.46 1.97 -17.58
C ASP A 141 4.83 0.73 -18.40
N PHE A 142 4.70 -0.48 -17.82
CA PHE A 142 4.93 -1.74 -18.54
C PHE A 142 4.03 -1.88 -19.77
N LEU A 143 2.72 -1.66 -19.64
CA LEU A 143 1.79 -1.67 -20.77
C LEU A 143 2.22 -0.69 -21.88
N ARG A 144 2.56 0.55 -21.48
CA ARG A 144 3.03 1.58 -22.41
C ARG A 144 4.32 1.21 -23.14
N TYR A 145 5.22 0.49 -22.48
CA TYR A 145 6.46 0.00 -23.08
C TYR A 145 6.22 -1.22 -23.99
N SER A 146 5.34 -2.14 -23.62
CA SER A 146 4.99 -3.31 -24.43
C SER A 146 4.27 -2.92 -25.74
N GLU A 147 3.34 -1.96 -25.69
CA GLU A 147 2.68 -1.40 -26.88
C GLU A 147 3.70 -0.76 -27.84
N LYS A 148 4.66 0.00 -27.30
CA LYS A 148 5.74 0.62 -28.10
C LYS A 148 6.72 -0.41 -28.67
N ALA A 149 6.85 -1.56 -28.04
CA ALA A 149 7.68 -2.67 -28.50
C ALA A 149 6.98 -3.58 -29.52
N GLY A 150 5.70 -3.32 -29.87
CA GLY A 150 4.93 -4.13 -30.81
C GLY A 150 4.48 -5.48 -30.22
N LEU A 151 4.51 -5.63 -28.90
CA LEU A 151 3.98 -6.82 -28.22
C LEU A 151 2.47 -6.62 -28.03
N GLU A 152 1.65 -7.48 -28.64
CA GLU A 152 0.20 -7.44 -28.45
C GLU A 152 -0.16 -7.77 -26.99
N CYS A 153 -0.56 -6.75 -26.22
CA CYS A 153 -1.02 -6.87 -24.83
C CYS A 153 -2.55 -6.72 -24.70
N SER A 154 -3.30 -6.98 -25.77
CA SER A 154 -4.77 -6.81 -25.85
C SER A 154 -5.52 -7.59 -24.75
N ASP A 155 -5.02 -8.78 -24.38
CA ASP A 155 -5.58 -9.60 -23.29
C ASP A 155 -5.31 -9.04 -21.87
N ILE A 156 -4.31 -8.17 -21.72
CA ILE A 156 -3.89 -7.59 -20.43
C ILE A 156 -4.68 -6.30 -20.17
N GLU A 157 -4.91 -5.49 -21.21
CA GLU A 157 -5.73 -4.28 -21.14
C GLU A 157 -7.20 -4.63 -20.80
N GLY A 158 -7.74 -5.71 -21.37
CA GLY A 158 -9.10 -6.20 -21.10
C GLY A 158 -9.32 -6.85 -19.74
N LYS A 159 -8.26 -7.30 -19.04
CA LYS A 159 -8.37 -7.96 -17.72
C LYS A 159 -8.02 -7.05 -16.55
N LEU A 160 -7.13 -6.06 -16.73
CA LEU A 160 -6.88 -5.00 -15.75
C LEU A 160 -8.08 -4.05 -15.57
N THR A 161 -8.97 -3.96 -16.57
CA THR A 161 -10.21 -3.17 -16.51
C THR A 161 -11.32 -3.84 -15.71
N ALA A 162 -11.25 -5.15 -15.44
CA ALA A 162 -12.26 -5.89 -14.67
C ALA A 162 -12.27 -5.56 -13.17
N GLN A 163 -11.26 -4.84 -12.67
CA GLN A 163 -11.14 -4.39 -11.26
C GLN A 163 -11.81 -3.05 -10.97
N GLY A 164 -12.51 -2.49 -11.96
CA GLY A 164 -12.88 -1.10 -11.99
C GLY A 164 -11.77 -0.28 -12.64
N LYS A 165 -11.96 0.08 -13.92
CA LYS A 165 -11.05 0.97 -14.65
C LYS A 165 -10.82 2.23 -13.83
N LEU A 166 -9.57 2.65 -13.63
CA LEU A 166 -9.31 4.04 -13.23
C LEU A 166 -9.78 4.92 -14.37
N LEU A 167 -10.97 5.50 -14.23
CA LEU A 167 -11.59 6.36 -15.21
C LEU A 167 -10.82 7.67 -15.31
N GLN A 168 -10.43 8.23 -14.15
CA GLN A 168 -9.75 9.51 -14.10
C GLN A 168 -8.93 9.67 -12.82
N GLN A 169 -7.91 10.50 -12.89
CA GLN A 169 -7.27 11.05 -11.70
C GLN A 169 -6.99 12.53 -11.91
N ASP A 170 -7.33 13.34 -10.92
CA ASP A 170 -7.05 14.77 -10.96
C ASP A 170 -6.88 15.34 -9.55
N THR A 171 -6.42 16.58 -9.47
CA THR A 171 -6.25 17.32 -8.22
C THR A 171 -7.41 18.30 -8.06
N PHE A 172 -8.15 18.17 -6.97
CA PHE A 172 -9.31 19.00 -6.65
C PHE A 172 -9.12 19.70 -5.30
N TYR A 173 -9.74 20.86 -5.15
CA TYR A 173 -9.93 21.48 -3.83
C TYR A 173 -11.22 20.92 -3.22
N VAL A 174 -11.10 20.13 -2.16
CA VAL A 174 -12.20 19.43 -1.50
C VAL A 174 -12.50 20.09 -0.16
N THR A 175 -13.76 20.42 0.06
CA THR A 175 -14.27 20.98 1.33
C THR A 175 -15.13 19.92 2.00
N GLU A 176 -14.85 19.61 3.27
CA GLU A 176 -15.57 18.60 4.03
C GLU A 176 -16.61 19.31 4.90
N GLN A 177 -17.89 18.94 4.80
CA GLN A 177 -18.91 19.40 5.74
C GLN A 177 -18.87 18.52 6.98
N ASP A 178 -18.01 18.87 7.93
CA ASP A 178 -18.16 18.38 9.31
C ASP A 178 -19.20 19.24 10.01
N SER A 179 -20.08 18.58 10.75
CA SER A 179 -21.23 19.12 11.48
C SER A 179 -20.97 20.48 12.14
N GLY A 180 -21.27 21.57 11.41
CA GLY A 180 -21.43 22.93 11.94
C GLY A 180 -20.28 23.92 11.73
N VAL A 181 -19.13 23.55 11.16
CA VAL A 181 -18.01 24.49 10.92
C VAL A 181 -17.63 24.51 9.44
N GLN A 182 -17.62 25.69 8.81
CA GLN A 182 -17.10 25.85 7.44
C GLN A 182 -15.62 25.43 7.39
N SER A 183 -15.33 24.23 6.87
CA SER A 183 -13.95 23.80 6.66
C SER A 183 -13.32 24.60 5.52
N ARG A 184 -12.01 24.85 5.60
CA ARG A 184 -11.26 25.41 4.47
C ARG A 184 -11.11 24.34 3.37
N PRO A 185 -11.12 24.71 2.08
CA PRO A 185 -10.84 23.78 0.99
C PRO A 185 -9.42 23.24 1.12
N LYS A 186 -9.26 21.92 0.97
CA LYS A 186 -7.96 21.24 1.01
C LYS A 186 -7.66 20.61 -0.35
N GLU A 187 -6.44 20.75 -0.83
CA GLU A 187 -6.00 20.10 -2.07
C GLU A 187 -5.98 18.57 -1.87
N ARG A 188 -6.64 17.85 -2.77
CA ARG A 188 -6.72 16.39 -2.77
C ARG A 188 -6.42 15.86 -4.16
N ARG A 189 -5.56 14.87 -4.25
CA ARG A 189 -5.48 14.00 -5.42
C ARG A 189 -6.59 12.97 -5.32
N VAL A 190 -7.49 12.99 -6.30
CA VAL A 190 -8.65 12.10 -6.39
C VAL A 190 -8.39 11.05 -7.46
N PHE A 191 -8.61 9.79 -7.12
CA PHE A 191 -8.55 8.66 -8.04
C PHE A 191 -9.96 8.10 -8.20
N LEU A 192 -10.52 8.23 -9.39
CA LEU A 192 -11.84 7.72 -9.75
C LEU A 192 -11.68 6.36 -10.41
N PHE A 193 -12.14 5.33 -9.73
CA PHE A 193 -12.33 3.99 -10.28
C PHE A 193 -13.82 3.75 -10.51
N GLU A 194 -14.17 2.80 -11.39
CA GLU A 194 -15.59 2.47 -11.66
C GLU A 194 -16.41 2.09 -10.42
N GLN A 195 -15.76 1.62 -9.35
CA GLN A 195 -16.42 1.15 -8.13
C GLN A 195 -16.00 1.90 -6.85
N ILE A 196 -15.07 2.86 -6.95
CA ILE A 196 -14.57 3.58 -5.77
C ILE A 196 -13.89 4.89 -6.16
N VAL A 197 -14.13 5.94 -5.38
CA VAL A 197 -13.40 7.20 -5.43
C VAL A 197 -12.46 7.27 -4.24
N ILE A 198 -11.17 7.51 -4.46
CA ILE A 198 -10.16 7.64 -3.40
C ILE A 198 -9.66 9.08 -3.36
N PHE A 199 -9.70 9.68 -2.19
CA PHE A 199 -9.16 11.01 -1.90
C PHE A 199 -7.83 10.86 -1.16
N SER A 200 -6.80 11.57 -1.61
CA SER A 200 -5.47 11.53 -1.00
C SER A 200 -4.82 12.91 -0.98
N GLU A 201 -3.86 13.11 -0.10
CA GLU A 201 -3.05 14.33 0.00
C GLU A 201 -1.66 14.08 -0.60
N LEU A 202 -1.17 15.05 -1.36
CA LEU A 202 0.14 14.97 -2.00
C LEU A 202 1.24 15.28 -0.99
N LEU A 203 2.13 14.33 -0.73
CA LEU A 203 3.17 14.45 0.30
C LEU A 203 4.40 15.23 -0.17
N ARG A 204 4.70 15.24 -1.48
CA ARG A 204 5.85 15.97 -2.04
C ARG A 204 5.54 16.54 -3.42
N LYS A 205 5.47 17.87 -3.54
CA LYS A 205 5.38 18.58 -4.83
C LYS A 205 6.76 18.55 -5.52
N GLY A 206 6.81 18.08 -6.78
CA GLY A 206 8.00 18.14 -7.63
C GLY A 206 8.85 16.86 -7.80
N SER A 207 8.42 15.71 -7.26
CA SER A 207 9.07 14.42 -7.53
C SER A 207 8.53 13.76 -8.80
N LEU A 208 9.40 13.10 -9.57
CA LEU A 208 9.02 12.22 -10.69
C LEU A 208 8.04 11.11 -10.26
N THR A 209 8.03 10.74 -8.98
CA THR A 209 6.99 9.90 -8.37
C THR A 209 6.41 10.56 -7.12
N PRO A 210 5.30 11.31 -7.24
CA PRO A 210 4.68 11.94 -6.11
C PRO A 210 4.15 10.91 -5.10
N GLY A 211 4.42 11.13 -3.80
CA GLY A 211 3.87 10.31 -2.71
C GLY A 211 2.46 10.79 -2.33
N TYR A 212 1.57 9.86 -2.01
CA TYR A 212 0.18 10.15 -1.65
C TYR A 212 -0.16 9.59 -0.27
N MET A 213 -0.82 10.39 0.55
CA MET A 213 -1.39 9.98 1.84
C MET A 213 -2.89 9.81 1.67
N PHE A 214 -3.41 8.61 1.92
CA PHE A 214 -4.85 8.36 1.89
C PHE A 214 -5.61 9.27 2.87
N LYS A 215 -6.80 9.75 2.47
CA LYS A 215 -7.69 10.55 3.32
C LYS A 215 -9.07 9.94 3.46
N LYS A 216 -9.69 9.56 2.34
CA LYS A 216 -11.07 9.06 2.32
C LYS A 216 -11.34 8.22 1.09
N SER A 217 -12.34 7.36 1.15
CA SER A 217 -12.90 6.72 -0.03
C SER A 217 -14.43 6.72 -0.03
N ILE A 218 -15.04 6.74 -1.21
CA ILE A 218 -16.48 6.63 -1.43
C ILE A 218 -16.70 5.46 -2.39
N LYS A 219 -17.58 4.51 -2.02
CA LYS A 219 -18.01 3.41 -2.90
C LYS A 219 -19.22 3.82 -3.71
#